data_AF-A0A814S675-F1
#
_entry.id   AF-A0A814S675-F1
#
_cell.length_a   1.000
_cell.length_b   1.000
_cell.length_c   1.000
_cell.angle_alpha   90.00
_cell.angle_beta   90.00
_cell.angle_gamma   90.00
#
_symmetry.space_group_name_H-M   'P 1'
#
loop_
_entity.id
_entity.type
_entity.pdbx_description
1 polymer ?
#
loop_
_entity_poly.entity_id
_entity_poly.type
_entity_poly.pdbx_seq_one_letter_code
_entity_poly.pdbx_strand_id
1 'polypeptide(L)'
;MGFFDLHEPEDGQDQFFLYAMIVLPICSSSAYVFDAWFHFQYPTEERSYEGLLSTITIVFLFLQYCVPIRSRKALTIYYIILCMITETGTIGYLIYYIEKKDIVNMIFYSCSILFDLLFTSGLIYCRVIKQYESHILVENKHLFHFMSRLEVILTIFIPAYMNSNYTSLTRKMIAYFLLFDFFSDAYSRFQGVWIKSALYLFATTTTISVATEWFYFNHHNHIYERVSVLSELVAAILCYTIIILQFFPFHFKTQHVQNIAREALLFQRNLYASHVRTSIAITRAIDLMKNEEIKNETETTTTGSKNDLSMDTTM
;
A
#
# COMPACT_ATOMS: atom_id res chain seq x y z
N MET A 1 -13.35 32.03 -2.35
CA MET A 1 -13.95 30.81 -1.75
C MET A 1 -13.92 29.74 -2.82
N GLY A 2 -13.09 28.71 -2.64
CA GLY A 2 -12.94 27.63 -3.62
C GLY A 2 -14.21 26.77 -3.71
N PHE A 3 -14.46 26.18 -4.89
CA PHE A 3 -15.64 25.36 -5.18
C PHE A 3 -15.79 24.13 -4.25
N PHE A 4 -14.68 23.67 -3.67
CA PHE A 4 -14.65 22.66 -2.62
C PHE A 4 -14.14 23.28 -1.32
N ASP A 5 -14.90 23.12 -0.24
CA ASP A 5 -14.43 23.36 1.13
C ASP A 5 -13.52 22.19 1.52
N LEU A 6 -12.22 22.34 1.23
CA LEU A 6 -11.20 21.32 1.44
C LEU A 6 -10.67 21.36 2.87
N HIS A 7 -10.15 20.25 3.38
CA HIS A 7 -9.31 20.31 4.58
C HIS A 7 -8.12 21.24 4.34
N GLU A 8 -7.75 22.03 5.35
CA GLU A 8 -6.51 22.80 5.30
C GLU A 8 -5.36 21.81 5.10
N PRO A 9 -4.43 22.08 4.17
CA PRO A 9 -3.27 21.23 3.99
C PRO A 9 -2.53 21.14 5.33
N GLU A 10 -2.25 19.92 5.80
CA GLU A 10 -1.27 19.73 6.88
C GLU A 10 0.08 20.27 6.39
N ASP A 11 0.94 20.74 7.31
CA ASP A 11 2.24 21.35 6.98
C ASP A 11 2.99 20.54 5.90
N GLY A 12 3.09 21.09 4.69
CA GLY A 12 3.76 20.47 3.54
C GLY A 12 2.85 19.81 2.48
N GLN A 13 1.52 19.86 2.63
CA GLN A 13 0.59 19.30 1.63
C GLN A 13 0.27 20.32 0.52
N ASP A 14 0.77 20.07 -0.70
CA ASP A 14 0.51 20.92 -1.87
C ASP A 14 -0.96 20.85 -2.33
N GLN A 15 -1.58 22.01 -2.57
CA GLN A 15 -2.98 22.14 -3.02
C GLN A 15 -3.26 21.38 -4.32
N PHE A 16 -2.27 21.26 -5.21
CA PHE A 16 -2.37 20.44 -6.41
C PHE A 16 -2.76 18.99 -6.07
N PHE A 17 -2.20 18.43 -4.99
CA PHE A 17 -2.47 17.06 -4.56
C PHE A 17 -3.90 16.89 -4.04
N LEU A 18 -4.41 17.88 -3.30
CA LEU A 18 -5.79 17.86 -2.84
C LEU A 18 -6.78 17.81 -4.01
N TYR A 19 -6.51 18.58 -5.07
CA TYR A 19 -7.31 18.53 -6.29
C TYR A 19 -7.12 17.23 -7.06
N ALA A 20 -5.89 16.72 -7.17
CA ALA A 20 -5.61 15.45 -7.83
C ALA A 20 -6.37 14.28 -7.19
N MET A 21 -6.47 14.25 -5.85
CA MET A 21 -7.24 13.22 -5.12
C MET A 21 -8.76 13.26 -5.40
N ILE A 22 -9.29 14.38 -5.90
CA ILE A 22 -10.70 14.53 -6.29
C ILE A 22 -10.88 14.22 -7.78
N VAL A 23 -9.98 14.74 -8.62
CA VAL A 23 -10.12 14.69 -10.08
C VAL A 23 -9.73 13.34 -10.64
N LEU A 24 -8.65 12.72 -10.15
CA LEU A 24 -8.15 11.46 -10.67
C LEU A 24 -9.17 10.31 -10.60
N PRO A 25 -9.94 10.13 -9.49
CA PRO A 25 -10.99 9.12 -9.45
C PRO A 25 -12.09 9.37 -10.49
N ILE A 26 -12.47 10.63 -10.74
CA ILE A 26 -13.48 10.98 -11.75
C ILE A 26 -12.97 10.70 -13.17
N CYS A 27 -11.75 11.11 -13.48
CA CYS A 27 -11.11 10.83 -14.76
C CYS A 27 -10.97 9.33 -14.99
N SER A 28 -10.60 8.60 -13.93
CA SER A 28 -10.53 7.15 -13.89
C SER A 28 -11.87 6.50 -14.28
N SER A 29 -12.94 6.82 -13.56
CA SER A 29 -14.25 6.22 -13.83
C SER A 29 -14.79 6.63 -15.20
N SER A 30 -14.45 7.83 -15.67
CA SER A 30 -14.86 8.30 -16.99
C SER A 30 -14.11 7.57 -18.11
N ALA A 31 -12.82 7.26 -17.92
CA ALA A 31 -12.05 6.42 -18.84
C ALA A 31 -12.63 5.01 -18.91
N TYR A 32 -13.07 4.45 -17.78
CA TYR A 32 -13.75 3.16 -17.72
C TYR A 32 -15.10 3.15 -18.48
N VAL A 33 -15.89 4.23 -18.40
CA VAL A 33 -17.11 4.38 -19.21
C VAL A 33 -16.78 4.43 -20.70
N PHE A 34 -15.76 5.19 -21.08
CA PHE A 34 -15.34 5.30 -22.48
C PHE A 34 -14.86 3.95 -23.04
N ASP A 35 -14.13 3.18 -22.23
CA ASP A 35 -13.69 1.81 -22.53
C ASP A 35 -14.88 0.86 -22.75
N ALA A 36 -15.85 0.87 -21.83
CA ALA A 36 -17.09 0.09 -21.97
C ALA A 36 -17.89 0.47 -23.23
N TRP A 37 -18.00 1.77 -23.51
CA TRP A 37 -18.69 2.29 -24.69
C TRP A 37 -18.00 1.87 -25.99
N PHE A 38 -16.66 1.96 -26.02
CA PHE A 38 -15.87 1.54 -27.18
C PHE A 38 -16.11 0.06 -27.49
N HIS A 39 -16.14 -0.80 -26.47
CA HIS A 39 -16.45 -2.22 -26.63
C HIS A 39 -17.86 -2.50 -27.14
N PHE A 40 -18.84 -1.70 -26.74
CA PHE A 40 -20.22 -1.82 -27.24
C PHE A 40 -20.31 -1.43 -28.74
N GLN A 41 -19.62 -0.37 -29.17
CA GLN A 41 -19.71 0.12 -30.55
C GLN A 41 -18.85 -0.65 -31.55
N TYR A 42 -17.72 -1.19 -31.11
CA TYR A 42 -16.77 -1.91 -31.95
C TYR A 42 -16.58 -3.34 -31.45
N PRO A 43 -17.58 -4.22 -31.63
CA PRO A 43 -17.44 -5.65 -31.36
C PRO A 43 -16.55 -6.30 -32.43
N THR A 44 -15.27 -5.91 -32.50
CA THR A 44 -14.31 -6.56 -33.38
C THR A 44 -13.80 -7.84 -32.75
N GLU A 45 -13.80 -8.95 -33.51
CA GLU A 45 -13.49 -10.29 -33.04
C GLU A 45 -12.05 -10.49 -32.50
N GLU A 46 -11.10 -9.57 -32.76
CA GLU A 46 -9.67 -9.81 -32.42
C GLU A 46 -8.87 -8.53 -32.11
N ARG A 47 -9.45 -7.49 -31.49
CA ARG A 47 -8.63 -6.34 -31.01
C ARG A 47 -8.62 -6.22 -29.50
N SER A 48 -7.39 -6.32 -29.01
CA SER A 48 -6.96 -6.71 -27.68
C SER A 48 -6.48 -5.53 -26.82
N TYR A 49 -6.82 -4.29 -27.19
CA TYR A 49 -6.52 -3.14 -26.33
C TYR A 49 -7.56 -3.07 -25.21
N GLU A 50 -7.69 -4.17 -24.47
CA GLU A 50 -8.66 -4.32 -23.41
C GLU A 50 -8.11 -3.65 -22.15
N GLY A 51 -8.72 -2.52 -21.77
CA GLY A 51 -8.79 -2.13 -20.37
C GLY A 51 -7.49 -1.76 -19.66
N LEU A 52 -6.32 -1.64 -20.31
CA LEU A 52 -5.09 -1.20 -19.61
C LEU A 52 -5.31 0.12 -18.86
N LEU A 53 -5.93 1.09 -19.53
CA LEU A 53 -6.26 2.37 -18.93
C LEU A 53 -7.23 2.18 -17.75
N SER A 54 -8.29 1.38 -17.93
CA SER A 54 -9.27 0.97 -16.91
C SER A 54 -8.60 0.34 -15.66
N THR A 55 -7.69 -0.62 -15.88
CA THR A 55 -6.90 -1.34 -14.88
C THR A 55 -6.10 -0.41 -13.99
N ILE A 56 -5.39 0.51 -14.62
CA ILE A 56 -4.55 1.50 -13.95
C ILE A 56 -5.41 2.49 -13.18
N THR A 57 -6.52 2.87 -13.78
CA THR A 57 -7.41 3.86 -13.21
C THR A 57 -8.16 3.33 -11.98
N ILE A 58 -8.38 2.02 -11.87
CA ILE A 58 -9.10 1.39 -10.76
C ILE A 58 -8.47 1.72 -9.40
N VAL A 59 -7.16 1.95 -9.29
CA VAL A 59 -6.56 2.36 -8.02
C VAL A 59 -7.05 3.73 -7.57
N PHE A 60 -7.23 4.67 -8.50
CA PHE A 60 -7.79 5.97 -8.18
C PHE A 60 -9.24 5.86 -7.72
N LEU A 61 -10.01 4.90 -8.25
CA LEU A 61 -11.33 4.59 -7.71
C LEU A 61 -11.26 4.19 -6.23
N PHE A 62 -10.28 3.39 -5.84
CA PHE A 62 -10.10 3.05 -4.42
C PHE A 62 -9.65 4.25 -3.60
N LEU A 63 -8.85 5.18 -4.13
CA LEU A 63 -8.45 6.40 -3.40
C LEU A 63 -9.61 7.36 -3.05
N GLN A 64 -10.83 7.12 -3.59
CA GLN A 64 -12.00 7.94 -3.29
C GLN A 64 -12.31 8.03 -1.78
N TYR A 65 -11.97 7.01 -0.98
CA TYR A 65 -12.23 7.05 0.46
C TYR A 65 -11.35 8.07 1.19
N CYS A 66 -10.21 8.46 0.62
CA CYS A 66 -9.28 9.45 1.16
C CYS A 66 -9.57 10.89 0.71
N VAL A 67 -10.67 11.13 0.00
CA VAL A 67 -10.92 12.45 -0.60
C VAL A 67 -10.95 13.57 0.48
N PRO A 68 -10.20 14.69 0.31
CA PRO A 68 -10.05 15.73 1.34
C PRO A 68 -11.18 16.78 1.31
N ILE A 69 -12.43 16.35 1.09
CA ILE A 69 -13.61 17.23 1.07
C ILE A 69 -14.21 17.28 2.48
N ARG A 70 -14.27 18.48 3.07
CA ARG A 70 -14.82 18.71 4.43
C ARG A 70 -16.34 18.87 4.43
N SER A 71 -16.88 19.53 3.41
CA SER A 71 -18.32 19.75 3.30
C SER A 71 -19.06 18.44 3.08
N ARG A 72 -19.94 18.07 4.03
CA ARG A 72 -20.75 16.84 3.95
C ARG A 72 -21.59 16.77 2.69
N LYS A 73 -22.21 17.87 2.29
CA LYS A 73 -23.04 17.93 1.08
C LYS A 73 -22.20 17.69 -0.16
N ALA A 74 -21.04 18.36 -0.26
CA ALA A 74 -20.13 18.18 -1.39
C ALA A 74 -19.56 16.75 -1.43
N LEU A 75 -19.23 16.18 -0.27
CA LEU A 75 -18.73 14.80 -0.16
C LEU A 75 -19.79 13.76 -0.59
N THR A 76 -21.04 13.93 -0.16
CA THR A 76 -22.15 13.07 -0.62
C THR A 76 -22.35 13.18 -2.12
N ILE A 77 -22.39 14.40 -2.66
CA ILE A 77 -22.54 14.62 -4.10
C ILE A 77 -21.38 13.97 -4.86
N TYR A 78 -20.15 14.12 -4.36
CA TYR A 78 -18.96 13.50 -4.94
C TYR A 78 -19.09 11.97 -5.01
N TYR A 79 -19.46 11.31 -3.91
CA TYR A 79 -19.64 9.86 -3.91
C TYR A 79 -20.77 9.39 -4.82
N ILE A 80 -21.90 10.12 -4.85
CA ILE A 80 -23.02 9.80 -5.75
C ILE A 80 -22.57 9.93 -7.21
N ILE A 81 -21.91 11.02 -7.59
CA ILE A 81 -21.42 11.22 -8.96
C ILE A 81 -20.46 10.11 -9.34
N LEU A 82 -19.48 9.81 -8.48
CA LEU A 82 -18.46 8.80 -8.77
C LEU A 82 -19.07 7.39 -8.89
N CYS A 83 -20.05 7.07 -8.04
CA CYS A 83 -20.83 5.85 -8.14
C CYS A 83 -21.59 5.79 -9.46
N MET A 84 -22.34 6.83 -9.83
CA MET A 84 -23.10 6.87 -11.08
C MET A 84 -22.22 6.67 -12.32
N ILE A 85 -21.03 7.29 -12.36
CA ILE A 85 -20.08 7.12 -13.48
C ILE A 85 -19.58 5.68 -13.52
N THR A 86 -19.16 5.13 -12.38
CA THR A 86 -18.58 3.78 -12.30
C THR A 86 -19.63 2.72 -12.67
N GLU A 87 -20.84 2.83 -12.12
CA GLU A 87 -21.97 1.95 -12.43
C GLU A 87 -22.35 1.99 -13.90
N THR A 88 -22.31 3.17 -14.54
CA THR A 88 -22.58 3.29 -15.98
C THR A 88 -21.61 2.44 -16.81
N GLY A 89 -20.31 2.44 -16.45
CA GLY A 89 -19.31 1.60 -17.11
C GLY A 89 -19.56 0.10 -16.88
N THR A 90 -19.85 -0.28 -15.62
CA THR A 90 -20.10 -1.68 -15.23
C THR A 90 -21.38 -2.23 -15.88
N ILE A 91 -22.43 -1.41 -15.99
CA ILE A 91 -23.67 -1.75 -16.71
C ILE A 91 -23.39 -1.90 -18.21
N GLY A 92 -22.58 -1.03 -18.80
CA GLY A 92 -22.16 -1.15 -20.20
C GLY A 92 -21.49 -2.50 -20.48
N TYR A 93 -20.56 -2.91 -19.63
CA TYR A 93 -19.94 -4.23 -19.69
C TYR A 93 -20.94 -5.38 -19.47
N LEU A 94 -21.86 -5.24 -18.52
CA LEU A 94 -22.90 -6.23 -18.28
C LEU A 94 -23.77 -6.46 -19.53
N ILE A 95 -24.22 -5.39 -20.20
CA ILE A 95 -25.00 -5.47 -21.43
C ILE A 95 -24.20 -6.17 -22.54
N TYR A 96 -22.93 -5.79 -22.71
CA TYR A 96 -22.04 -6.43 -23.68
C TYR A 96 -21.91 -7.95 -23.47
N TYR A 97 -21.73 -8.39 -22.23
CA TYR A 97 -21.61 -9.82 -21.92
C TYR A 97 -22.94 -10.58 -21.99
N ILE A 98 -24.07 -9.90 -21.76
CA ILE A 98 -25.42 -10.45 -22.03
C ILE A 98 -25.57 -10.73 -23.53
N GLU A 99 -25.18 -9.80 -24.40
CA GLU A 99 -25.24 -9.99 -25.86
C GLU A 99 -24.32 -11.13 -26.33
N LYS A 100 -23.12 -11.24 -25.73
CA LYS A 100 -22.19 -12.36 -25.97
C LYS A 100 -22.61 -13.69 -25.34
N LYS A 101 -23.68 -13.73 -24.53
CA LYS A 101 -24.16 -14.91 -23.79
C LYS A 101 -23.10 -15.54 -22.86
N ASP A 102 -22.17 -14.73 -22.35
CA ASP A 102 -21.17 -15.18 -21.39
C ASP A 102 -21.71 -15.07 -19.97
N ILE A 103 -22.22 -16.21 -19.47
CA ILE A 103 -22.87 -16.30 -18.16
C ILE A 103 -21.91 -15.96 -17.01
N VAL A 104 -20.62 -16.33 -17.12
CA VAL A 104 -19.66 -16.15 -16.02
C VAL A 104 -19.37 -14.66 -15.84
N ASN A 105 -19.06 -13.97 -16.93
CA ASN A 105 -18.80 -12.53 -16.88
C ASN A 105 -20.07 -11.74 -16.54
N MET A 106 -21.25 -12.15 -17.02
CA MET A 106 -22.52 -11.56 -16.61
C MET A 106 -22.73 -11.60 -15.08
N ILE A 107 -22.49 -12.76 -14.45
CA ILE A 107 -22.58 -12.90 -12.99
C ILE A 107 -21.55 -12.00 -12.29
N PHE A 108 -20.30 -11.98 -12.77
CA PHE A 108 -19.23 -11.17 -12.20
C PHE A 108 -19.57 -9.68 -12.19
N TYR A 109 -20.02 -9.12 -13.32
CA TYR A 109 -20.37 -7.70 -13.41
C TYR A 109 -21.63 -7.38 -12.58
N SER A 110 -22.60 -8.30 -12.53
CA SER A 110 -23.79 -8.14 -11.67
C SER A 110 -23.44 -8.11 -10.18
N CYS A 111 -22.55 -9.00 -9.72
CA CYS A 111 -22.03 -8.97 -8.36
C CYS A 111 -21.21 -7.71 -8.08
N SER A 112 -20.41 -7.26 -9.04
CA SER A 112 -19.59 -6.04 -8.90
C SER A 112 -20.46 -4.81 -8.64
N ILE A 113 -21.54 -4.61 -9.40
CA ILE A 113 -22.55 -3.54 -9.17
C ILE A 113 -23.06 -3.59 -7.72
N LEU A 114 -23.46 -4.77 -7.24
CA LEU A 114 -23.99 -4.91 -5.90
C LEU A 114 -22.96 -4.51 -4.83
N PHE A 115 -21.70 -4.94 -4.98
CA PHE A 115 -20.65 -4.62 -4.02
C PHE A 115 -20.23 -3.14 -4.07
N ASP A 116 -20.21 -2.52 -5.25
CA ASP A 116 -19.88 -1.11 -5.41
C ASP A 116 -20.94 -0.20 -4.75
N LEU A 117 -22.22 -0.57 -4.87
CA LEU A 117 -23.33 0.10 -4.17
C LEU A 117 -23.23 -0.08 -2.64
N LEU A 118 -22.94 -1.29 -2.16
CA LEU A 118 -22.74 -1.56 -0.72
C LEU A 118 -21.52 -0.80 -0.17
N PHE A 119 -20.44 -0.75 -0.93
CA PHE A 119 -19.24 -0.02 -0.55
C PHE A 119 -19.47 1.48 -0.50
N THR A 120 -20.09 2.06 -1.53
CA THR A 120 -20.42 3.49 -1.59
C THR A 120 -21.36 3.89 -0.46
N SER A 121 -22.40 3.10 -0.21
CA SER A 121 -23.30 3.34 0.92
C SER A 121 -22.59 3.24 2.26
N GLY A 122 -21.66 2.28 2.42
CA GLY A 122 -20.76 2.18 3.57
C GLY A 122 -19.89 3.42 3.75
N LEU A 123 -19.28 3.94 2.68
CA LEU A 123 -18.47 5.17 2.72
C LEU A 123 -19.30 6.40 3.12
N ILE A 124 -20.50 6.56 2.55
CA ILE A 124 -21.42 7.63 2.92
C ILE A 124 -21.81 7.50 4.39
N TYR A 125 -22.14 6.29 4.85
CA TYR A 125 -22.45 6.05 6.26
C TYR A 125 -21.29 6.44 7.19
N CYS A 126 -20.08 5.96 6.90
CA CYS A 126 -18.90 6.22 7.71
C CYS A 126 -18.51 7.71 7.70
N ARG A 127 -18.37 8.34 6.53
CA ARG A 127 -17.80 9.69 6.42
C ARG A 127 -18.83 10.82 6.49
N VAL A 128 -20.04 10.63 5.95
CA VAL A 128 -21.06 11.69 5.91
C VAL A 128 -21.93 11.65 7.16
N ILE A 129 -22.45 10.47 7.53
CA ILE A 129 -23.40 10.32 8.64
C ILE A 129 -22.65 10.29 9.97
N LYS A 130 -21.71 9.35 10.12
CA LYS A 130 -20.96 9.15 11.38
C LYS A 130 -19.74 10.06 11.54
N GLN A 131 -19.26 10.67 10.46
CA GLN A 131 -18.07 11.53 10.46
C GLN A 131 -16.82 10.85 11.02
N TYR A 132 -16.66 9.57 10.72
CA TYR A 132 -15.41 8.91 10.98
C TYR A 132 -14.33 9.45 10.05
N GLU A 133 -13.23 9.87 10.65
CA GLU A 133 -12.01 10.23 9.93
C GLU A 133 -11.29 8.96 9.46
N SER A 134 -10.63 9.04 8.30
CA SER A 134 -9.82 7.91 7.84
C SER A 134 -8.54 7.84 8.66
N HIS A 135 -8.28 6.70 9.31
CA HIS A 135 -7.04 6.50 10.08
C HIS A 135 -5.79 6.37 9.21
N ILE A 136 -5.96 6.09 7.91
CA ILE A 136 -4.89 6.12 6.91
C ILE A 136 -5.13 7.35 6.03
N LEU A 137 -4.29 8.36 6.21
CA LEU A 137 -4.22 9.53 5.34
C LEU A 137 -3.23 9.24 4.21
N VAL A 138 -3.58 9.63 2.99
CA VAL A 138 -2.66 9.55 1.84
C VAL A 138 -1.80 10.80 1.85
N GLU A 139 -0.54 10.65 2.26
CA GLU A 139 0.45 11.71 2.19
C GLU A 139 0.95 11.90 0.75
N ASN A 140 1.42 13.09 0.40
CA ASN A 140 1.95 13.39 -0.94
C ASN A 140 3.06 12.43 -1.37
N LYS A 141 3.93 12.04 -0.41
CA LYS A 141 5.00 11.06 -0.65
C LYS A 141 4.44 9.71 -1.12
N HIS A 142 3.32 9.26 -0.55
CA HIS A 142 2.69 7.99 -0.93
C HIS A 142 2.12 8.09 -2.34
N LEU A 143 1.47 9.21 -2.70
CA LEU A 143 0.91 9.40 -4.04
C LEU A 143 2.02 9.48 -5.12
N PHE A 144 3.14 10.14 -4.82
CA PHE A 144 4.30 10.16 -5.72
C PHE A 144 4.97 8.79 -5.86
N HIS A 145 5.19 8.07 -4.75
CA HIS A 145 5.73 6.71 -4.81
C HIS A 145 4.81 5.79 -5.61
N PHE A 146 3.50 5.94 -5.41
CA PHE A 146 2.48 5.22 -6.14
C PHE A 146 2.54 5.52 -7.65
N MET A 147 2.53 6.79 -8.05
CA MET A 147 2.62 7.21 -9.45
C MET A 147 3.92 6.72 -10.12
N SER A 148 5.05 6.83 -9.42
CA SER A 148 6.34 6.35 -9.92
C SER A 148 6.38 4.83 -10.11
N ARG A 149 5.84 4.06 -9.15
CA ARG A 149 5.74 2.59 -9.29
C ARG A 149 4.77 2.21 -10.40
N LEU A 150 3.65 2.91 -10.52
CA LEU A 150 2.68 2.72 -11.58
C LEU A 150 3.29 2.98 -12.96
N GLU A 151 4.09 4.04 -13.12
CA GLU A 151 4.83 4.35 -14.36
C GLU A 151 5.82 3.25 -14.75
N VAL A 152 6.58 2.73 -13.78
CA VAL A 152 7.52 1.61 -14.03
C VAL A 152 6.77 0.36 -14.45
N ILE A 153 5.70 0.01 -13.73
CA ILE A 153 4.85 -1.14 -14.08
C ILE A 153 4.25 -0.95 -15.48
N LEU A 154 3.70 0.22 -15.78
CA LEU A 154 3.20 0.59 -17.09
C LEU A 154 4.24 0.36 -18.19
N THR A 155 5.46 0.84 -17.97
CA THR A 155 6.56 0.71 -18.94
C THR A 155 6.92 -0.76 -19.20
N ILE A 156 6.87 -1.61 -18.17
CA ILE A 156 7.14 -3.06 -18.28
C ILE A 156 6.00 -3.78 -18.98
N PHE A 157 4.74 -3.42 -18.67
CA PHE A 157 3.58 -4.14 -19.15
C PHE A 157 3.03 -3.65 -20.49
N ILE A 158 3.30 -2.41 -20.92
CA ILE A 158 2.89 -1.90 -22.24
C ILE A 158 3.27 -2.89 -23.38
N PRO A 159 4.51 -3.39 -23.48
CA PRO A 159 4.88 -4.39 -24.50
C PRO A 159 4.11 -5.71 -24.37
N ALA A 160 3.78 -6.15 -23.15
CA ALA A 160 2.98 -7.35 -22.92
C ALA A 160 1.52 -7.15 -23.35
N TYR A 161 0.94 -5.98 -23.09
CA TYR A 161 -0.41 -5.59 -23.52
C TYR A 161 -0.50 -5.25 -25.02
N MET A 162 0.62 -5.06 -25.73
CA MET A 162 0.61 -4.97 -27.20
C MET A 162 0.43 -6.33 -27.87
N ASN A 163 0.63 -7.43 -27.14
CA ASN A 163 0.45 -8.79 -27.68
C ASN A 163 -0.96 -9.31 -27.33
N SER A 164 -1.76 -9.53 -28.37
CA SER A 164 -3.20 -9.83 -28.28
C SER A 164 -3.56 -11.11 -27.51
N ASN A 165 -2.58 -12.00 -27.32
CA ASN A 165 -2.77 -13.26 -26.63
C ASN A 165 -2.68 -13.15 -25.10
N TYR A 166 -2.22 -12.00 -24.56
CA TYR A 166 -1.92 -11.83 -23.13
C TYR A 166 -2.78 -10.77 -22.42
N THR A 167 -3.63 -10.06 -23.17
CA THR A 167 -4.27 -8.81 -22.76
C THR A 167 -5.54 -8.96 -21.93
N SER A 168 -6.24 -10.09 -21.99
CA SER A 168 -7.63 -10.12 -21.54
C SER A 168 -7.84 -10.25 -20.03
N LEU A 169 -6.86 -10.75 -19.29
CA LEU A 169 -7.07 -11.22 -17.91
C LEU A 169 -6.38 -10.41 -16.81
N THR A 170 -5.38 -9.59 -17.12
CA THR A 170 -4.48 -9.00 -16.10
C THR A 170 -5.04 -7.71 -15.50
N ARG A 171 -6.37 -7.53 -15.57
CA ARG A 171 -7.00 -6.19 -15.56
C ARG A 171 -7.13 -5.56 -14.17
N LYS A 172 -7.08 -6.30 -13.06
CA LYS A 172 -7.16 -5.67 -11.73
C LYS A 172 -5.97 -6.03 -10.83
N MET A 173 -5.16 -7.01 -11.24
CA MET A 173 -4.03 -7.51 -10.46
C MET A 173 -2.98 -6.46 -10.14
N ILE A 174 -2.57 -5.68 -11.14
CA ILE A 174 -1.57 -4.61 -10.96
C ILE A 174 -2.04 -3.61 -9.90
N ALA A 175 -3.31 -3.22 -9.99
CA ALA A 175 -3.92 -2.30 -9.05
C ALA A 175 -3.97 -2.87 -7.63
N TYR A 176 -4.35 -4.14 -7.48
CA TYR A 176 -4.40 -4.80 -6.18
C TYR A 176 -3.02 -4.96 -5.56
N PHE A 177 -1.97 -5.21 -6.33
CA PHE A 177 -0.60 -5.22 -5.80
C PHE A 177 -0.17 -3.86 -5.28
N LEU A 178 -0.46 -2.79 -6.02
CA LEU A 178 -0.14 -1.44 -5.56
C LEU A 178 -0.94 -1.05 -4.30
N LEU A 179 -2.21 -1.47 -4.22
CA LEU A 179 -3.05 -1.26 -3.03
C LEU A 179 -2.57 -2.10 -1.85
N PHE A 180 -2.13 -3.34 -2.08
CA PHE A 180 -1.54 -4.19 -1.04
C PHE A 180 -0.28 -3.54 -0.46
N ASP A 181 0.62 -3.07 -1.31
CA ASP A 181 1.83 -2.36 -0.90
C ASP A 181 1.48 -1.13 -0.04
N PHE A 182 0.51 -0.33 -0.47
CA PHE A 182 0.00 0.81 0.31
C PHE A 182 -0.57 0.40 1.68
N PHE A 183 -1.42 -0.63 1.74
CA PHE A 183 -1.97 -1.08 3.03
C PHE A 183 -0.92 -1.78 3.92
N SER A 184 0.11 -2.37 3.32
CA SER A 184 1.20 -3.03 4.05
C SER A 184 2.07 -2.03 4.81
N ASP A 185 2.28 -0.83 4.26
CA ASP A 185 2.96 0.28 4.96
C ASP A 185 2.20 0.66 6.25
N ALA A 186 0.87 0.61 6.21
CA ALA A 186 0.01 0.88 7.36
C ALA A 186 -0.15 -0.32 8.34
N TYR A 187 0.40 -1.49 8.02
CA TYR A 187 0.16 -2.74 8.78
C TYR A 187 0.53 -2.63 10.28
N SER A 188 1.60 -1.88 10.59
CA SER A 188 2.04 -1.65 11.98
C SER A 188 0.99 -0.91 12.84
N ARG A 189 0.11 -0.13 12.19
CA ARG A 189 -0.95 0.66 12.81
C ARG A 189 -2.20 -0.17 13.11
N PHE A 190 -2.37 -1.30 12.43
CA PHE A 190 -3.49 -2.22 12.65
C PHE A 190 -3.37 -2.95 13.99
N GLN A 191 -4.43 -2.89 14.80
CA GLN A 191 -4.53 -3.59 16.08
C GLN A 191 -5.46 -4.80 16.01
N GLY A 192 -6.54 -4.72 15.22
CA GLY A 192 -7.53 -5.79 15.12
C GLY A 192 -7.01 -7.02 14.38
N VAL A 193 -7.27 -8.21 14.94
CA VAL A 193 -7.00 -9.48 14.24
C VAL A 193 -7.76 -9.53 12.91
N TRP A 194 -9.01 -9.05 12.90
CA TRP A 194 -9.87 -9.02 11.72
C TRP A 194 -9.28 -8.24 10.54
N ILE A 195 -8.79 -7.01 10.74
CA ILE A 195 -8.21 -6.20 9.66
C ILE A 195 -6.88 -6.79 9.16
N LYS A 196 -6.08 -7.39 10.05
CA LYS A 196 -4.85 -8.09 9.66
C LYS A 196 -5.16 -9.34 8.85
N SER A 197 -6.11 -10.15 9.30
CA SER A 197 -6.56 -11.35 8.56
C SER A 197 -7.14 -10.97 7.21
N ALA A 198 -7.93 -9.90 7.13
CA ALA A 198 -8.45 -9.40 5.85
C ALA A 198 -7.32 -8.98 4.90
N LEU A 199 -6.27 -8.30 5.39
CA LEU A 199 -5.10 -7.96 4.58
C LEU A 199 -4.33 -9.19 4.08
N TYR A 200 -4.12 -10.20 4.94
CA TYR A 200 -3.47 -11.45 4.52
C TYR A 200 -4.29 -12.22 3.50
N LEU A 201 -5.61 -12.30 3.70
CA LEU A 201 -6.51 -12.92 2.74
C LEU A 201 -6.48 -12.16 1.42
N PHE A 202 -6.49 -10.82 1.44
CA PHE A 202 -6.41 -9.99 0.25
C PHE A 202 -5.11 -10.24 -0.54
N ALA A 203 -3.97 -10.29 0.16
CA ALA A 203 -2.68 -10.60 -0.44
C ALA A 203 -2.67 -12.01 -1.06
N THR A 204 -3.22 -12.98 -0.33
CA THR A 204 -3.28 -14.38 -0.77
C THR A 204 -4.17 -14.54 -2.00
N THR A 205 -5.37 -13.95 -2.00
CA THR A 205 -6.31 -14.03 -3.14
C THR A 205 -5.76 -13.33 -4.37
N THR A 206 -5.11 -12.17 -4.19
CA THR A 206 -4.42 -11.47 -5.29
C THR A 206 -3.31 -12.35 -5.87
N THR A 207 -2.49 -12.97 -5.01
CA THR A 207 -1.42 -13.88 -5.44
C THR A 207 -1.95 -15.10 -6.17
N ILE A 208 -3.02 -15.73 -5.65
CA ILE A 208 -3.68 -16.87 -6.31
C ILE A 208 -4.16 -16.48 -7.69
N SER A 209 -4.83 -15.33 -7.82
CA SER A 209 -5.36 -14.85 -9.10
C SER A 209 -4.26 -14.69 -10.15
N VAL A 210 -3.15 -14.02 -9.80
CA VAL A 210 -1.98 -13.85 -10.66
C VAL A 210 -1.36 -15.19 -11.03
N ALA A 211 -1.21 -16.08 -10.05
CA ALA A 211 -0.64 -17.40 -10.30
C ALA A 211 -1.52 -18.20 -11.27
N THR A 212 -2.84 -18.19 -11.08
CA THR A 212 -3.77 -18.87 -11.98
C THR A 212 -3.77 -18.28 -13.38
N GLU A 213 -3.64 -16.97 -13.49
CA GLU A 213 -3.51 -16.29 -14.78
C GLU A 213 -2.19 -16.67 -15.49
N TRP A 214 -1.09 -16.72 -14.75
CA TRP A 214 0.19 -17.21 -15.26
C TRP A 214 0.11 -18.67 -15.74
N PHE A 215 -0.61 -19.52 -14.99
CA PHE A 215 -0.85 -20.91 -15.42
C PHE A 215 -1.70 -20.97 -16.68
N TYR A 216 -2.72 -20.12 -16.81
CA TYR A 216 -3.52 -19.98 -18.04
C TYR A 216 -2.63 -19.63 -19.24
N PHE A 217 -1.74 -18.64 -19.11
CA PHE A 217 -0.86 -18.25 -20.23
C PHE A 217 0.09 -19.36 -20.69
N ASN A 218 0.53 -20.23 -19.78
CA ASN A 218 1.45 -21.31 -20.12
C ASN A 218 0.75 -22.58 -20.63
N HIS A 219 -0.49 -22.83 -20.21
CA HIS A 219 -1.19 -24.10 -20.49
C HIS A 219 -2.46 -23.93 -21.33
N HIS A 220 -2.87 -22.70 -21.62
CA HIS A 220 -4.06 -22.31 -22.39
C HIS A 220 -5.36 -23.00 -21.93
N ASN A 221 -5.48 -23.27 -20.64
CA ASN A 221 -6.67 -23.93 -20.07
C ASN A 221 -7.60 -22.90 -19.42
N HIS A 222 -8.76 -22.69 -20.04
CA HIS A 222 -9.81 -21.74 -19.62
C HIS A 222 -10.35 -21.95 -18.20
N ILE A 223 -10.11 -23.10 -17.56
CA ILE A 223 -10.47 -23.29 -16.14
C ILE A 223 -9.69 -22.31 -15.26
N TYR A 224 -8.40 -22.08 -15.56
CA TYR A 224 -7.56 -21.17 -14.78
C TYR A 224 -7.95 -19.70 -14.97
N GLU A 225 -8.41 -19.33 -16.17
CA GLU A 225 -9.01 -18.02 -16.44
C GLU A 225 -10.23 -17.77 -15.54
N ARG A 226 -11.15 -18.74 -15.43
CA ARG A 226 -12.33 -18.61 -14.56
C ARG A 226 -11.96 -18.48 -13.08
N VAL A 227 -10.95 -19.23 -12.62
CA VAL A 227 -10.47 -19.16 -11.24
C VAL A 227 -9.82 -17.80 -10.96
N SER A 228 -9.09 -17.24 -11.93
CA SER A 228 -8.54 -15.89 -11.82
C SER A 228 -9.64 -14.85 -11.67
N VAL A 229 -10.65 -14.85 -12.55
CA VAL A 229 -11.80 -13.92 -12.47
C VAL A 229 -12.55 -14.03 -11.13
N LEU A 230 -12.74 -15.25 -10.61
CA LEU A 230 -13.36 -15.42 -9.29
C LEU A 230 -12.48 -14.87 -8.16
N SER A 231 -11.16 -15.11 -8.24
CA SER A 231 -10.19 -14.61 -7.25
C SER A 231 -10.11 -13.07 -7.28
N GLU A 232 -10.26 -12.45 -8.45
CA GLU A 232 -10.39 -11.01 -8.63
C GLU A 232 -11.58 -10.43 -7.87
N LEU A 233 -12.74 -11.07 -7.97
CA LEU A 233 -13.95 -10.63 -7.27
C LEU A 233 -13.75 -10.69 -5.76
N VAL A 234 -13.17 -11.78 -5.26
CA VAL A 234 -12.89 -11.95 -3.82
C VAL A 234 -11.88 -10.91 -3.36
N ALA A 235 -10.82 -10.65 -4.13
CA ALA A 235 -9.84 -9.62 -3.82
C ALA A 235 -10.47 -8.22 -3.76
N ALA A 236 -11.39 -7.89 -4.67
CA ALA A 236 -12.14 -6.62 -4.67
C ALA A 236 -12.94 -6.45 -3.36
N ILE A 237 -13.69 -7.49 -2.98
CA ILE A 237 -14.51 -7.49 -1.75
C ILE A 237 -13.64 -7.32 -0.52
N LEU A 238 -12.50 -8.01 -0.45
CA LEU A 238 -11.56 -7.89 0.66
C LEU A 238 -10.95 -6.49 0.72
N CYS A 239 -10.62 -5.89 -0.43
CA CYS A 239 -10.14 -4.51 -0.50
C CYS A 239 -11.19 -3.52 0.04
N TYR A 240 -12.45 -3.62 -0.40
CA TYR A 240 -13.56 -2.83 0.16
C TYR A 240 -13.73 -3.03 1.67
N THR A 241 -13.60 -4.27 2.12
CA THR A 241 -13.68 -4.60 3.55
C THR A 241 -12.57 -3.92 4.34
N ILE A 242 -11.31 -3.99 3.88
CA ILE A 242 -10.17 -3.33 4.52
C ILE A 242 -10.42 -1.82 4.61
N ILE A 243 -10.90 -1.20 3.53
CA ILE A 243 -11.19 0.23 3.46
C ILE A 243 -12.29 0.62 4.46
N ILE A 244 -13.38 -0.13 4.54
CA ILE A 244 -14.48 0.17 5.47
C ILE A 244 -14.05 -0.05 6.93
N LEU A 245 -13.36 -1.17 7.21
CA LEU A 245 -12.80 -1.46 8.52
C LEU A 245 -11.85 -0.35 8.98
N GLN A 246 -11.24 0.37 8.03
CA GLN A 246 -10.27 1.41 8.36
C GLN A 246 -10.89 2.58 9.14
N PHE A 247 -12.19 2.82 9.01
CA PHE A 247 -12.89 3.94 9.65
C PHE A 247 -13.22 3.67 11.12
N PHE A 248 -13.17 2.41 11.55
CA PHE A 248 -13.57 2.01 12.88
C PHE A 248 -12.38 2.03 13.85
N PRO A 249 -12.44 2.81 14.94
CA PRO A 249 -11.28 3.06 15.80
C PRO A 249 -10.78 1.81 16.53
N PHE A 250 -11.64 0.82 16.77
CA PHE A 250 -11.28 -0.45 17.41
C PHE A 250 -10.29 -1.30 16.59
N HIS A 251 -10.07 -0.97 15.31
CA HIS A 251 -9.13 -1.66 14.44
C HIS A 251 -7.74 -1.01 14.37
N PHE A 252 -7.55 0.20 14.92
CA PHE A 252 -6.27 0.90 14.93
C PHE A 252 -5.76 1.12 16.35
N LYS A 253 -4.43 1.10 16.49
CA LYS A 253 -3.80 1.65 17.67
C LYS A 253 -3.99 3.16 17.65
N THR A 254 -4.54 3.73 18.71
CA THR A 254 -4.60 5.19 18.89
C THR A 254 -3.21 5.80 18.75
N GLN A 255 -3.14 6.96 18.08
CA GLN A 255 -1.88 7.67 17.77
C GLN A 255 -1.04 7.96 19.03
N HIS A 256 -1.70 8.12 20.17
CA HIS A 256 -1.05 8.26 21.48
C HIS A 256 -0.28 7.00 21.90
N VAL A 257 -0.85 5.81 21.72
CA VAL A 257 -0.18 4.52 22.05
C VAL A 257 0.99 4.25 21.09
N GLN A 258 0.87 4.67 19.83
CA GLN A 258 1.97 4.56 18.86
C GLN A 258 3.13 5.51 19.18
N ASN A 259 2.83 6.74 19.59
CA ASN A 259 3.85 7.69 20.01
C ASN A 259 4.57 7.23 21.28
N ILE A 260 3.83 6.73 22.29
CA ILE A 260 4.41 6.13 23.50
C ILE A 260 5.28 4.92 23.15
N ALA A 261 4.83 4.04 22.26
CA ALA A 261 5.62 2.87 21.86
C ALA A 261 6.88 3.26 21.08
N ARG A 262 6.82 4.30 20.24
CA ARG A 262 7.95 4.82 19.49
C ARG A 262 8.98 5.49 20.41
N GLU A 263 8.51 6.29 21.37
CA GLU A 263 9.35 6.89 22.39
C GLU A 263 10.00 5.83 23.28
N ALA A 264 9.26 4.80 23.68
CA ALA A 264 9.80 3.66 24.44
C ALA A 264 10.89 2.90 23.66
N LEU A 265 10.70 2.68 22.35
CA LEU A 265 11.70 2.05 21.48
C LEU A 265 12.96 2.90 21.30
N LEU A 266 12.80 4.21 21.11
CA LEU A 266 13.92 5.16 21.03
C LEU A 266 14.68 5.22 22.37
N PHE A 267 13.96 5.23 23.48
CA PHE A 267 14.53 5.19 24.83
C PHE A 267 15.32 3.90 25.06
N GLN A 268 14.77 2.74 24.69
CA GLN A 268 15.47 1.45 24.80
C GLN A 268 16.74 1.41 23.94
N ARG A 269 16.69 1.96 22.72
CA ARG A 269 17.85 2.04 21.82
C ARG A 269 18.94 2.96 22.39
N ASN A 270 18.55 4.07 23.00
CA ASN A 270 19.48 4.98 23.69
C ASN A 270 20.10 4.35 24.94
N LEU A 271 19.31 3.62 25.74
CA LEU A 271 19.81 2.85 26.88
C LEU A 271 20.83 1.80 26.45
N TYR A 272 20.54 1.05 25.38
CA TYR A 272 21.46 0.06 24.84
C TYR A 272 22.77 0.71 24.35
N ALA A 273 22.67 1.82 23.62
CA ALA A 273 23.85 2.57 23.17
C ALA A 273 24.66 3.18 24.32
N SER A 274 24.00 3.56 25.43
CA SER A 274 24.66 4.01 26.65
C SER A 274 25.40 2.86 27.33
N HIS A 275 24.75 1.70 27.48
CA HIS A 275 25.37 0.50 28.04
C HIS A 275 26.60 0.05 27.26
N VAL A 276 26.54 0.07 25.93
CA VAL A 276 27.69 -0.25 25.07
C VAL A 276 28.83 0.75 25.29
N ARG A 277 28.53 2.05 25.38
CA ARG A 277 29.55 3.07 25.67
C ARG A 277 30.19 2.89 27.04
N THR A 278 29.40 2.60 28.07
CA THR A 278 29.91 2.33 29.41
C THR A 278 30.75 1.06 29.45
N SER A 279 30.34 0.00 28.76
CA SER A 279 31.10 -1.23 28.63
C SER A 279 32.47 -0.98 27.99
N ILE A 280 32.51 -0.23 26.87
CA ILE A 280 33.77 0.16 26.21
C ILE A 280 34.66 0.99 27.15
N ALA A 281 34.08 1.91 27.92
CA ALA A 281 34.84 2.73 28.86
C ALA A 281 35.43 1.90 30.02
N ILE A 282 34.65 0.94 30.55
CA ILE A 282 35.11 0.01 31.59
C ILE A 282 36.22 -0.89 31.04
N THR A 283 36.05 -1.46 29.84
CA THR A 283 37.10 -2.28 29.20
C THR A 283 38.37 -1.48 29.01
N ARG A 284 38.29 -0.24 28.51
CA ARG A 284 39.47 0.64 28.38
C ARG A 284 40.12 0.96 29.71
N ALA A 285 39.33 1.19 30.76
CA ALA A 285 39.88 1.45 32.10
C ALA A 285 40.60 0.21 32.65
N ILE A 286 40.03 -0.98 32.46
CA ILE A 286 40.67 -2.25 32.83
C ILE A 286 41.98 -2.46 32.05
N ASP A 287 41.98 -2.20 30.74
CA ASP A 287 43.18 -2.32 29.91
C ASP A 287 44.27 -1.32 30.32
N LEU A 288 43.90 -0.09 30.70
CA LEU A 288 44.83 0.92 31.21
C LEU A 288 45.43 0.50 32.55
N MET A 289 44.61 0.03 33.51
CA MET A 289 45.10 -0.46 34.80
C MET A 289 46.05 -1.65 34.63
N LYS A 290 45.72 -2.59 33.74
CA LYS A 290 46.57 -3.75 33.44
C LYS A 290 47.91 -3.34 32.81
N ASN A 291 47.91 -2.33 31.94
CA ASN A 291 49.14 -1.80 31.35
C ASN A 291 49.98 -1.01 32.37
N GLU A 292 49.36 -0.32 33.32
CA GLU A 292 50.07 0.34 34.42
C GLU A 292 50.70 -0.66 35.41
N GLU A 293 50.01 -1.77 35.73
CA GLU A 293 50.58 -2.86 36.52
C GLU A 293 51.81 -3.48 35.84
N ILE A 294 51.73 -3.78 34.54
CA ILE A 294 52.87 -4.32 33.77
C ILE A 294 54.04 -3.32 33.74
N LYS A 295 53.76 -2.02 33.62
CA LYS A 295 54.79 -0.98 33.61
C LYS A 295 55.49 -0.86 34.97
N ASN A 296 54.74 -0.93 36.08
CA ASN A 296 55.30 -0.90 37.43
C ASN A 296 56.13 -2.15 37.76
N GLU A 297 55.75 -3.33 37.25
CA GLU A 297 56.56 -4.56 37.36
C GLU A 297 57.87 -4.49 36.53
N THR A 298 57.84 -3.79 35.39
CA THR A 298 59.02 -3.60 34.54
C THR A 298 60.00 -2.56 35.12
N GLU A 299 59.50 -1.54 35.83
CA GLU A 299 60.33 -0.53 36.52
C GLU A 299 60.98 -1.06 37.81
N THR A 300 60.33 -1.99 38.51
CA THR A 300 60.92 -2.67 39.69
C THR A 300 62.00 -3.69 39.32
N THR A 301 61.94 -4.31 38.13
CA THR A 301 63.01 -5.19 37.64
C THR A 301 64.22 -4.44 37.07
N THR A 302 64.07 -3.19 36.62
CA THR A 302 65.20 -2.38 36.11
C THR A 302 65.93 -1.58 37.20
N THR A 303 65.29 -1.27 38.33
CA THR A 303 65.97 -0.66 39.50
C THR A 303 66.76 -1.68 40.33
N GLY A 304 66.47 -2.98 40.22
CA GLY A 304 67.28 -4.05 40.84
C GLY A 304 68.58 -4.39 40.10
N SER A 305 68.77 -3.95 38.85
CA SER A 305 69.91 -4.38 38.01
C SER A 305 71.06 -3.37 37.91
N LYS A 306 71.00 -2.22 38.59
CA LYS A 306 72.02 -1.16 38.49
C LYS A 306 72.89 -0.94 39.73
N ASN A 307 72.75 -1.75 40.78
CA ASN A 307 73.56 -1.61 42.00
C ASN A 307 74.71 -2.64 42.18
N ASP A 308 74.92 -3.59 41.26
CA ASP A 308 75.90 -4.67 41.45
C ASP A 308 77.01 -4.75 40.37
N LEU A 309 77.54 -3.61 39.88
CA LEU A 309 78.74 -3.63 39.03
C LEU A 309 79.58 -2.34 39.15
N SER A 310 80.19 -2.11 40.32
CA SER A 310 81.50 -1.43 40.43
C SER A 310 82.12 -1.59 41.82
N MET A 311 82.66 -2.79 42.09
CA MET A 311 83.58 -3.16 43.18
C MET A 311 84.06 -4.56 42.75
N ASP A 312 85.31 -4.92 42.46
CA ASP A 312 86.68 -4.42 42.54
C ASP A 312 87.40 -4.99 41.27
N THR A 313 88.56 -4.53 40.79
CA THR A 313 89.87 -4.82 41.41
C THR A 313 90.99 -3.94 40.88
N THR A 314 91.91 -3.66 41.80
CA THR A 314 93.30 -3.28 41.60
C THR A 314 94.14 -4.46 41.08
N MET A 315 95.17 -4.11 40.28
CA MET A 315 96.23 -4.92 39.64
C MET A 315 95.88 -5.77 38.42
#